data_AF-A0A843IHV1-F1
#
_entry.id   AF-A0A843IHV1-F1
#
_cell.length_a   1.000
_cell.length_b   1.000
_cell.length_c   1.000
_cell.angle_alpha   90.00
_cell.angle_beta   90.00
_cell.angle_gamma   90.00
#
_symmetry.space_group_name_H-M   'P 1'
#
loop_
_entity.id
_entity.type
_entity.pdbx_description
1 polymer ?
#
loop_
_entity_poly.entity_id
_entity_poly.type
_entity_poly.pdbx_seq_one_letter_code
_entity_poly.pdbx_strand_id
1 'polypeptide(L)'
;KNNKKFVNQTVYMEIGSKVLSAVTDDNGVAKFNVDVSGGIYNARIFYNGTGYKFTSNFSKISVIENTKTLIVPMTFQVNEGCGDQLFACLYVDSIVLPNEKVIIEINGVNYTRETNENGLVNITINLNAGKYSIKYYYAGNDEFLPCSNSSILTVNSRVKTTLTVLTGSTFHKNSGITYNLELKADKVLSNREITVKIGSKTYNQKTDSDGVVHIDIDDYAEGSYDVQYSFAGDKTYAPSSGSAKLAITSQIAYGYGYWVLYSNMYDLNLASLASQGTQHIFLHSYAFTAYGESSVASWIRQANNYGIKVHIWMQIAYDGGWHGISNKDGTYNYDLINSKVNQAKYYASVAGVSGVHFDYLRFGGTAYNFPKAAESINYFVKTAVDAVKSINPNCLVSAALMPEPNNMLYYDGQDYSTLTKYLDFVLPMIYKGNYNQGTAWIKSTTKWFVDNSNGAQVWSGLQAYRSDDDITRLSVSELTGDAQASLDGGARGVVMFRWGVTNFINFNSLKMS
;
A
#
# COMPACT_ATOMS: atom_id res chain seq x y z
N LYS A 1 -9.97 18.73 72.17
CA LYS A 1 -8.75 17.98 72.58
C LYS A 1 -8.90 17.35 73.99
N ASN A 2 -10.08 16.83 74.32
CA ASN A 2 -10.28 15.80 75.34
C ASN A 2 -11.14 14.77 74.63
N ASN A 3 -10.78 13.48 74.64
CA ASN A 3 -11.56 12.36 74.04
C ASN A 3 -12.88 12.11 74.80
N LYS A 4 -13.48 13.17 75.37
CA LYS A 4 -14.72 13.15 76.12
C LYS A 4 -15.84 13.04 75.10
N LYS A 5 -16.48 11.88 75.05
CA LYS A 5 -17.68 11.64 74.25
C LYS A 5 -18.71 12.69 74.64
N PHE A 6 -19.27 13.37 73.64
CA PHE A 6 -20.29 14.40 73.86
C PHE A 6 -21.61 13.67 74.08
N VAL A 7 -21.92 13.32 75.33
CA VAL A 7 -23.12 12.56 75.74
C VAL A 7 -24.24 13.52 76.12
N ASN A 8 -25.49 13.13 75.83
CA ASN A 8 -26.70 13.88 76.16
C ASN A 8 -26.71 15.32 75.61
N GLN A 9 -26.15 15.50 74.42
CA GLN A 9 -26.10 16.78 73.71
C GLN A 9 -27.02 16.72 72.50
N THR A 10 -27.73 17.82 72.21
CA THR A 10 -28.60 17.91 71.03
C THR A 10 -27.80 18.35 69.81
N VAL A 11 -27.75 17.53 68.78
CA VAL A 11 -27.16 17.81 67.46
C VAL A 11 -28.28 18.00 66.46
N TYR A 12 -28.08 18.88 65.48
CA TYR A 12 -29.07 19.22 64.47
C TYR A 12 -28.63 18.79 63.07
N MET A 13 -29.60 18.47 62.22
CA MET A 13 -29.41 18.17 60.81
C MET A 13 -30.40 18.99 59.98
N GLU A 14 -29.89 19.87 59.14
CA GLU A 14 -30.64 20.48 58.04
C GLU A 14 -30.62 19.52 56.84
N ILE A 15 -31.78 19.03 56.43
CA ILE A 15 -31.94 18.15 55.27
C ILE A 15 -33.22 18.50 54.52
N GLY A 16 -33.08 18.86 53.24
CA GLY A 16 -34.18 19.40 52.44
C GLY A 16 -34.72 20.69 53.07
N SER A 17 -36.03 20.73 53.33
CA SER A 17 -36.70 21.84 54.03
C SER A 17 -36.90 21.58 55.53
N LYS A 18 -36.38 20.47 56.07
CA LYS A 18 -36.56 20.09 57.48
C LYS A 18 -35.27 20.33 58.27
N VAL A 19 -35.44 20.70 59.54
CA VAL A 19 -34.38 20.70 60.55
C VAL A 19 -34.73 19.66 61.59
N LEU A 20 -33.91 18.62 61.68
CA LEU A 20 -34.06 17.51 62.60
C LEU A 20 -33.11 17.70 63.79
N SER A 21 -33.48 17.17 64.95
CA SER A 21 -32.61 17.15 66.13
C SER A 21 -32.52 15.75 66.70
N ALA A 22 -31.34 15.36 67.16
CA ALA A 22 -31.11 14.10 67.85
C ALA A 22 -30.20 14.30 69.06
N VAL A 23 -30.44 13.55 70.13
CA VAL A 23 -29.61 13.57 71.33
C VAL A 23 -28.55 12.48 71.22
N THR A 24 -27.30 12.82 71.55
CA THR A 24 -26.20 11.88 71.55
C THR A 24 -26.29 10.87 72.70
N ASP A 25 -26.06 9.59 72.40
CA ASP A 25 -25.99 8.52 73.40
C ASP A 25 -24.70 8.55 74.24
N ASP A 26 -24.53 7.56 75.13
CA ASP A 26 -23.33 7.40 75.99
C ASP A 26 -22.03 7.20 75.19
N ASN A 27 -22.14 6.89 73.89
CA ASN A 27 -21.02 6.80 72.96
C ASN A 27 -20.76 8.09 72.18
N GLY A 28 -21.61 9.10 72.31
CA GLY A 28 -21.54 10.36 71.58
C GLY A 28 -22.17 10.28 70.18
N VAL A 29 -23.00 9.27 69.90
CA VAL A 29 -23.63 9.06 68.60
C VAL A 29 -25.06 9.62 68.61
N ALA A 30 -25.36 10.50 67.65
CA ALA A 30 -26.71 11.01 67.41
C ALA A 30 -27.37 10.22 66.28
N LYS A 31 -28.55 9.65 66.53
CA LYS A 31 -29.35 8.93 65.53
C LYS A 31 -30.52 9.81 65.08
N PHE A 32 -30.54 10.18 63.82
CA PHE A 32 -31.61 11.00 63.23
C PHE A 32 -32.63 10.10 62.53
N ASN A 33 -33.91 10.32 62.82
CA ASN A 33 -34.99 9.75 62.02
C ASN A 33 -35.24 10.69 60.83
N VAL A 34 -34.72 10.29 59.68
CA VAL A 34 -34.84 11.08 58.45
C VAL A 34 -36.17 10.73 57.78
N ASP A 35 -37.09 11.68 57.82
CA ASP A 35 -38.39 11.63 57.15
C ASP A 35 -38.46 12.79 56.16
N VAL A 36 -37.79 12.66 55.02
CA VAL A 36 -37.87 13.62 53.90
C VAL A 36 -38.21 12.85 52.64
N SER A 37 -38.70 13.56 51.62
CA SER A 37 -38.99 12.94 50.32
C SER A 37 -37.77 12.24 49.73
N GLY A 38 -37.98 11.32 48.80
CA GLY A 38 -36.91 10.63 48.10
C GLY A 38 -36.03 11.61 47.33
N GLY A 39 -34.71 11.39 47.36
CA GLY A 39 -33.77 12.24 46.65
C GLY A 39 -32.37 12.27 47.25
N ILE A 40 -31.53 13.09 46.63
CA ILE A 40 -30.14 13.30 47.05
C ILE A 40 -30.04 14.66 47.74
N TYR A 41 -29.66 14.64 49.01
CA TYR A 41 -29.53 15.81 49.85
C TYR A 41 -28.07 16.07 50.23
N ASN A 42 -27.67 17.33 50.22
CA ASN A 42 -26.44 17.75 50.90
C ASN A 42 -26.82 18.21 52.32
N ALA A 43 -26.93 17.26 53.24
CA ALA A 43 -27.37 17.51 54.59
C ALA A 43 -26.28 18.23 55.38
N ARG A 44 -26.65 19.29 56.12
CA ARG A 44 -25.75 19.99 57.03
C ARG A 44 -25.98 19.49 58.44
N ILE A 45 -24.97 18.88 59.03
CA ILE A 45 -24.98 18.45 60.44
C ILE A 45 -24.26 19.51 61.24
N PHE A 46 -24.89 20.02 62.30
CA PHE A 46 -24.31 21.08 63.12
C PHE A 46 -24.63 20.93 64.60
N TYR A 47 -23.76 21.51 65.43
CA TYR A 47 -23.92 21.58 66.87
C TYR A 47 -23.81 23.03 67.33
N ASN A 48 -24.79 23.47 68.13
CA ASN A 48 -24.90 24.85 68.60
C ASN A 48 -25.35 24.92 70.08
N GLY A 49 -24.60 24.24 70.97
CA GLY A 49 -24.87 24.23 72.41
C GLY A 49 -24.24 25.43 73.14
N THR A 50 -24.92 25.94 74.16
CA THR A 50 -24.43 27.02 75.04
C THR A 50 -23.09 26.64 75.68
N GLY A 51 -22.11 27.53 75.61
CA GLY A 51 -20.76 27.29 76.15
C GLY A 51 -19.81 26.51 75.22
N TYR A 52 -20.26 26.17 74.00
CA TYR A 52 -19.44 25.53 72.98
C TYR A 52 -19.36 26.38 71.71
N LYS A 53 -18.25 26.24 70.95
CA LYS A 53 -18.11 26.88 69.64
C LYS A 53 -19.03 26.19 68.63
N PHE A 54 -19.81 26.97 67.88
CA PHE A 54 -20.59 26.46 66.75
C PHE A 54 -19.70 25.68 65.77
N THR A 55 -20.17 24.51 65.35
CA THR A 55 -19.49 23.69 64.35
C THR A 55 -20.52 23.05 63.41
N SER A 56 -20.16 22.89 62.14
CA SER A 56 -21.00 22.21 61.16
C SER A 56 -20.15 21.47 60.13
N ASN A 57 -20.68 20.38 59.61
CA ASN A 57 -20.14 19.65 58.47
C ASN A 57 -21.27 19.27 57.51
N PHE A 58 -20.92 18.94 56.26
CA PHE A 58 -21.88 18.50 55.26
C PHE A 58 -21.66 17.02 54.92
N SER A 59 -22.77 16.33 54.64
CA SER A 59 -22.74 14.95 54.14
C SER A 59 -23.78 14.79 53.05
N LYS A 60 -23.43 14.05 52.00
CA LYS A 60 -24.39 13.65 50.97
C LYS A 60 -25.22 12.48 51.50
N ILE A 61 -26.53 12.64 51.56
CA ILE A 61 -27.48 11.62 52.01
C ILE A 61 -28.42 11.32 50.85
N SER A 62 -28.52 10.05 50.48
CA SER A 62 -29.51 9.54 49.54
C SER A 62 -30.68 8.96 50.33
N VAL A 63 -31.88 9.47 50.10
CA VAL A 63 -33.12 8.96 50.68
C VAL A 63 -33.89 8.25 49.59
N ILE A 64 -34.21 6.99 49.83
CA ILE A 64 -34.91 6.12 48.89
C ILE A 64 -36.29 5.84 49.49
N GLU A 65 -37.35 6.21 48.77
CA GLU A 65 -38.74 6.01 49.23
C GLU A 65 -39.37 4.76 48.60
N ASN A 66 -38.95 4.43 47.38
CA ASN A 66 -39.44 3.26 46.68
C ASN A 66 -38.36 2.20 46.57
N THR A 67 -38.74 0.94 46.66
CA THR A 67 -37.81 -0.19 46.45
C THR A 67 -37.78 -0.64 44.99
N LYS A 68 -38.58 0.00 44.10
CA LYS A 68 -38.70 -0.39 42.70
C LYS A 68 -37.50 0.08 41.88
N THR A 69 -36.68 -0.87 41.46
CA THR A 69 -35.51 -0.61 40.62
C THR A 69 -35.86 -0.49 39.13
N LEU A 70 -34.96 0.15 38.39
CA LEU A 70 -35.01 0.31 36.94
C LEU A 70 -33.63 0.04 36.34
N ILE A 71 -33.59 -0.74 35.26
CA ILE A 71 -32.42 -0.85 34.38
C ILE A 71 -32.68 -0.05 33.11
N VAL A 72 -31.77 0.85 32.76
CA VAL A 72 -31.83 1.62 31.51
C VAL A 72 -30.66 1.26 30.60
N PRO A 73 -30.94 0.65 29.43
CA PRO A 73 -29.97 0.48 28.36
C PRO A 73 -29.48 1.85 27.84
N MET A 74 -28.17 2.00 27.64
CA MET A 74 -27.56 3.26 27.20
C MET A 74 -26.89 3.15 25.83
N THR A 75 -26.52 1.94 25.40
CA THR A 75 -25.97 1.69 24.07
C THR A 75 -27.00 0.99 23.19
N PHE A 76 -27.27 1.56 22.01
CA PHE A 76 -28.18 1.00 21.01
C PHE A 76 -27.50 0.67 19.69
N GLN A 77 -26.28 1.18 19.48
CA GLN A 77 -25.50 0.95 18.26
C GLN A 77 -24.03 0.74 18.59
N VAL A 78 -23.41 -0.22 17.91
CA VAL A 78 -21.98 -0.52 17.95
C VAL A 78 -21.51 -0.94 16.55
N ASN A 79 -20.20 -0.96 16.32
CA ASN A 79 -19.62 -1.43 15.06
C ASN A 79 -18.97 -2.80 15.20
N GLU A 80 -19.19 -3.64 14.19
CA GLU A 80 -18.66 -5.00 14.11
C GLU A 80 -17.14 -5.04 14.26
N GLY A 81 -16.64 -5.76 15.28
CA GLY A 81 -15.21 -6.00 15.48
C GLY A 81 -14.39 -4.77 15.88
N CYS A 82 -15.02 -3.73 16.44
CA CYS A 82 -14.33 -2.53 16.96
C CYS A 82 -14.00 -2.59 18.46
N GLY A 83 -14.44 -3.65 19.17
CA GLY A 83 -14.32 -3.73 20.62
C GLY A 83 -15.22 -2.74 21.36
N ASP A 84 -16.25 -2.21 20.70
CA ASP A 84 -17.24 -1.30 21.28
C ASP A 84 -17.96 -1.96 22.46
N GLN A 85 -18.36 -1.16 23.45
CA GLN A 85 -19.00 -1.62 24.68
C GLN A 85 -20.50 -1.29 24.72
N LEU A 86 -21.28 -2.26 25.18
CA LEU A 86 -22.68 -2.10 25.55
C LEU A 86 -22.76 -1.65 27.02
N PHE A 87 -23.50 -0.58 27.30
CA PHE A 87 -23.71 -0.05 28.65
C PHE A 87 -25.19 -0.14 29.06
N ALA A 88 -25.43 -0.37 30.35
CA ALA A 88 -26.71 -0.17 31.01
C ALA A 88 -26.51 0.37 32.44
N CYS A 89 -27.47 1.15 32.92
CA CYS A 89 -27.45 1.75 34.26
C CYS A 89 -28.57 1.16 35.14
N LEU A 90 -28.26 0.80 36.38
CA LEU A 90 -29.22 0.38 37.40
C LEU A 90 -29.42 1.50 38.43
N TYR A 91 -30.68 1.85 38.69
CA TYR A 91 -31.02 2.88 39.67
C TYR A 91 -32.39 2.66 40.31
N VAL A 92 -32.63 3.38 41.41
CA VAL A 92 -33.89 3.48 42.14
C VAL A 92 -34.16 4.95 42.43
N ASP A 93 -35.34 5.48 42.10
CA ASP A 93 -35.68 6.91 42.31
C ASP A 93 -34.58 7.90 41.85
N SER A 94 -33.95 7.63 40.70
CA SER A 94 -32.80 8.40 40.14
C SER A 94 -31.48 8.32 40.93
N ILE A 95 -31.40 7.46 41.94
CA ILE A 95 -30.18 7.13 42.69
C ILE A 95 -29.58 5.86 42.10
N VAL A 96 -28.32 5.96 41.63
CA VAL A 96 -27.59 4.82 41.06
C VAL A 96 -27.30 3.77 42.13
N LEU A 97 -27.33 2.49 41.73
CA LEU A 97 -27.06 1.37 42.62
C LEU A 97 -25.70 0.73 42.27
N PRO A 98 -24.62 1.01 43.02
CA PRO A 98 -23.31 0.42 42.81
C PRO A 98 -23.18 -0.97 43.45
N ASN A 99 -22.23 -1.77 42.95
CA ASN A 99 -21.89 -3.12 43.42
C ASN A 99 -23.04 -4.15 43.34
N GLU A 100 -24.03 -3.90 42.48
CA GLU A 100 -25.16 -4.79 42.24
C GLU A 100 -24.92 -5.67 41.01
N LYS A 101 -25.36 -6.93 41.08
CA LYS A 101 -25.19 -7.90 39.98
C LYS A 101 -26.33 -7.81 38.98
N VAL A 102 -26.02 -7.41 37.75
CA VAL A 102 -26.94 -7.40 36.62
C VAL A 102 -26.56 -8.51 35.63
N ILE A 103 -27.55 -9.29 35.21
CA ILE A 103 -27.41 -10.28 34.14
C ILE A 103 -27.78 -9.62 32.82
N ILE A 104 -26.89 -9.72 31.84
CA ILE A 104 -27.10 -9.29 30.45
C ILE A 104 -27.22 -10.55 29.59
N GLU A 105 -28.40 -10.79 29.02
CA GLU A 105 -28.64 -11.90 28.09
C GLU A 105 -28.45 -11.40 26.65
N ILE A 106 -27.53 -12.05 25.92
CA ILE A 106 -27.23 -11.77 24.51
C ILE A 106 -27.32 -13.11 23.76
N ASN A 107 -28.25 -13.22 22.80
CA ASN A 107 -28.49 -14.47 22.04
C ASN A 107 -28.71 -15.72 22.92
N GLY A 108 -29.39 -15.57 24.06
CA GLY A 108 -29.65 -16.66 25.00
C GLY A 108 -28.47 -17.03 25.90
N VAL A 109 -27.33 -16.32 25.81
CA VAL A 109 -26.19 -16.48 26.72
C VAL A 109 -26.21 -15.38 27.77
N ASN A 110 -26.07 -15.77 29.04
CA ASN A 110 -26.11 -14.86 30.19
C ASN A 110 -24.70 -14.42 30.61
N TYR A 111 -24.52 -13.10 30.75
CA TYR A 111 -23.30 -12.48 31.25
C TYR A 111 -23.61 -11.67 32.51
N THR A 112 -23.12 -12.13 33.65
CA THR A 112 -23.25 -11.39 34.91
C THR A 112 -22.17 -10.30 34.99
N ARG A 113 -22.57 -9.07 35.30
CA ARG A 113 -21.70 -7.92 35.52
C ARG A 113 -22.11 -7.21 36.80
N GLU A 114 -21.15 -6.56 37.44
CA GLU A 114 -21.38 -5.79 38.65
C GLU A 114 -21.38 -4.30 38.31
N THR A 115 -22.35 -3.55 38.86
CA THR A 115 -22.44 -2.11 38.63
C THR A 115 -21.29 -1.38 39.33
N ASN A 116 -20.70 -0.40 38.67
CA ASN A 116 -19.67 0.45 39.29
C ASN A 116 -20.28 1.54 40.18
N GLU A 117 -19.46 2.44 40.74
CA GLU A 117 -19.89 3.57 41.58
C GLU A 117 -20.95 4.50 40.92
N ASN A 118 -21.05 4.47 39.59
CA ASN A 118 -22.04 5.22 38.81
C ASN A 118 -23.28 4.37 38.43
N GLY A 119 -23.44 3.17 38.99
CA GLY A 119 -24.53 2.25 38.66
C GLY A 119 -24.41 1.58 37.29
N LEU A 120 -23.26 1.66 36.62
CA LEU A 120 -23.10 1.17 35.24
C LEU A 120 -22.54 -0.25 35.19
N VAL A 121 -23.14 -1.09 34.35
CA VAL A 121 -22.54 -2.33 33.85
C VAL A 121 -22.14 -2.17 32.38
N ASN A 122 -21.06 -2.84 31.99
CA ASN A 122 -20.63 -2.88 30.58
C ASN A 122 -20.13 -4.25 30.13
N ILE A 123 -20.18 -4.48 28.81
CA ILE A 123 -19.62 -5.65 28.15
C ILE A 123 -19.17 -5.29 26.73
N THR A 124 -17.99 -5.77 26.32
CA THR A 124 -17.51 -5.65 24.93
C THR A 124 -18.35 -6.52 23.99
N ILE A 125 -18.77 -5.94 22.87
CA ILE A 125 -19.59 -6.63 21.86
C ILE A 125 -18.70 -7.13 20.72
N ASN A 126 -18.68 -8.46 20.56
CA ASN A 126 -17.98 -9.18 19.49
C ASN A 126 -19.01 -9.98 18.66
N LEU A 127 -20.00 -9.28 18.12
CA LEU A 127 -21.05 -9.85 17.29
C LEU A 127 -20.86 -9.41 15.83
N ASN A 128 -21.34 -10.24 14.90
CA ASN A 128 -21.40 -9.87 13.49
C ASN A 128 -22.45 -8.75 13.27
N ALA A 129 -22.43 -8.12 12.10
CA ALA A 129 -23.44 -7.12 11.76
C ALA A 129 -24.87 -7.69 11.83
N GLY A 130 -25.79 -6.96 12.46
CA GLY A 130 -27.16 -7.43 12.68
C GLY A 130 -27.90 -6.66 13.77
N LYS A 131 -29.13 -7.10 14.06
CA LYS A 131 -29.94 -6.58 15.17
C LYS A 131 -30.09 -7.68 16.21
N TYR A 132 -29.79 -7.36 17.46
CA TYR A 132 -29.76 -8.30 18.57
C TYR A 132 -30.70 -7.83 19.68
N SER A 133 -31.60 -8.71 20.11
CA SER A 133 -32.40 -8.46 21.32
C SER A 133 -31.52 -8.70 22.55
N ILE A 134 -31.32 -7.66 23.35
CA ILE A 134 -30.60 -7.74 24.61
C ILE A 134 -31.62 -7.69 25.74
N LYS A 135 -31.52 -8.60 26.70
CA LYS A 135 -32.32 -8.54 27.93
C LYS A 135 -31.41 -8.26 29.12
N TYR A 136 -31.93 -7.52 30.07
CA TYR A 136 -31.26 -7.16 31.29
C TYR A 136 -32.11 -7.61 32.46
N TYR A 137 -31.48 -8.20 33.46
CA TYR A 137 -32.17 -8.68 34.65
C TYR A 137 -31.38 -8.34 35.90
N TYR A 138 -32.07 -7.73 36.86
CA TYR A 138 -31.60 -7.55 38.22
C TYR A 138 -32.54 -8.33 39.15
N ALA A 139 -31.97 -9.23 39.93
CA ALA A 139 -32.73 -10.15 40.78
C ALA A 139 -33.34 -9.48 42.02
N GLY A 140 -32.95 -8.23 42.32
CA GLY A 140 -33.26 -7.61 43.60
C GLY A 140 -32.37 -8.14 44.72
N ASN A 141 -32.61 -7.60 45.90
CA ASN A 141 -32.05 -8.04 47.17
C ASN A 141 -33.09 -7.76 48.28
N ASP A 142 -32.68 -7.82 49.56
CA ASP A 142 -33.59 -7.58 50.69
C ASP A 142 -34.12 -6.13 50.73
N GLU A 143 -33.42 -5.18 50.11
CA GLU A 143 -33.74 -3.75 50.10
C GLU A 143 -34.46 -3.32 48.80
N PHE A 144 -34.13 -3.95 47.67
CA PHE A 144 -34.54 -3.53 46.34
C PHE A 144 -35.28 -4.63 45.59
N LEU A 145 -36.42 -4.28 45.00
CA LEU A 145 -37.21 -5.21 44.18
C LEU A 145 -36.49 -5.55 42.88
N PRO A 146 -36.70 -6.76 42.34
CA PRO A 146 -36.19 -7.14 41.02
C PRO A 146 -36.74 -6.24 39.91
N CYS A 147 -35.97 -6.08 38.84
CA CYS A 147 -36.45 -5.49 37.60
C CYS A 147 -35.81 -6.15 36.38
N SER A 148 -36.47 -5.98 35.24
CA SER A 148 -35.94 -6.40 33.96
C SER A 148 -36.24 -5.34 32.89
N ASN A 149 -35.42 -5.33 31.85
CA ASN A 149 -35.64 -4.51 30.67
C ASN A 149 -35.10 -5.23 29.44
N SER A 150 -35.44 -4.73 28.25
CA SER A 150 -34.87 -5.21 27.00
C SER A 150 -34.63 -4.06 26.03
N SER A 151 -33.64 -4.23 25.15
CA SER A 151 -33.35 -3.30 24.07
C SER A 151 -32.98 -4.05 22.79
N ILE A 152 -32.97 -3.32 21.68
CA ILE A 152 -32.39 -3.80 20.43
C ILE A 152 -31.05 -3.12 20.24
N LEU A 153 -29.98 -3.92 20.21
CA LEU A 153 -28.66 -3.47 19.82
C LEU A 153 -28.49 -3.67 18.31
N THR A 154 -28.17 -2.60 17.58
CA THR A 154 -27.78 -2.70 16.17
C THR A 154 -26.26 -2.73 16.07
N VAL A 155 -25.72 -3.81 15.51
CA VAL A 155 -24.31 -3.93 15.16
C VAL A 155 -24.17 -3.55 13.69
N ASN A 156 -23.55 -2.41 13.42
CA ASN A 156 -23.34 -1.90 12.07
C ASN A 156 -22.17 -2.63 11.42
N SER A 157 -22.32 -3.00 10.14
CA SER A 157 -21.20 -3.51 9.34
C SER A 157 -20.24 -2.37 8.98
N ARG A 158 -18.96 -2.70 8.85
CA ARG A 158 -17.93 -1.76 8.42
C ARG A 158 -17.66 -1.86 6.92
N VAL A 159 -17.23 -0.75 6.32
CA VAL A 159 -16.87 -0.71 4.90
C VAL A 159 -15.60 -1.52 4.71
N LYS A 160 -15.63 -2.50 3.77
CA LYS A 160 -14.46 -3.33 3.47
C LYS A 160 -13.35 -2.50 2.84
N THR A 161 -12.11 -2.79 3.23
CA THR A 161 -10.91 -2.18 2.65
C THR A 161 -10.08 -3.20 1.88
N THR A 162 -9.19 -2.69 1.04
CA THR A 162 -8.18 -3.44 0.31
C THR A 162 -6.84 -2.72 0.38
N LEU A 163 -5.77 -3.49 0.55
CA LEU A 163 -4.39 -3.02 0.41
C LEU A 163 -3.82 -3.56 -0.91
N THR A 164 -3.27 -2.67 -1.73
CA THR A 164 -2.71 -3.02 -3.05
C THR A 164 -1.26 -2.57 -3.13
N VAL A 165 -0.35 -3.47 -3.52
CA VAL A 165 1.04 -3.10 -3.83
C VAL A 165 1.06 -2.37 -5.17
N LEU A 166 1.54 -1.13 -5.19
CA LEU A 166 1.58 -0.30 -6.38
C LEU A 166 2.89 -0.43 -7.17
N THR A 167 3.96 -0.90 -6.53
CA THR A 167 5.30 -1.00 -7.11
C THR A 167 5.61 -2.41 -7.62
N GLY A 168 6.73 -2.56 -8.33
CA GLY A 168 7.25 -3.86 -8.74
C GLY A 168 7.59 -4.80 -7.58
N SER A 169 7.97 -6.03 -7.89
CA SER A 169 8.47 -7.01 -6.91
C SER A 169 10.00 -7.09 -6.87
N THR A 170 10.69 -6.48 -7.83
CA THR A 170 12.15 -6.53 -7.97
C THR A 170 12.67 -5.12 -8.17
N PHE A 171 13.69 -4.76 -7.39
CA PHE A 171 14.33 -3.45 -7.43
C PHE A 171 15.83 -3.62 -7.48
N HIS A 172 16.49 -2.62 -8.07
CA HIS A 172 17.93 -2.51 -7.99
C HIS A 172 18.30 -1.75 -6.71
N LYS A 173 19.39 -2.19 -6.09
CA LYS A 173 19.97 -1.52 -4.93
C LYS A 173 20.28 -0.05 -5.26
N ASN A 174 19.97 0.85 -4.32
CA ASN A 174 20.16 2.30 -4.45
C ASN A 174 19.43 2.89 -5.67
N SER A 175 18.25 2.37 -6.00
CA SER A 175 17.44 2.90 -7.10
C SER A 175 16.76 4.22 -6.72
N GLY A 176 16.67 4.56 -5.43
CA GLY A 176 15.92 5.72 -4.96
C GLY A 176 14.40 5.55 -5.09
N ILE A 177 13.94 4.31 -5.32
CA ILE A 177 12.53 3.97 -5.48
C ILE A 177 11.98 3.45 -4.16
N THR A 178 10.77 3.88 -3.81
CA THR A 178 10.05 3.42 -2.62
C THR A 178 9.14 2.23 -2.92
N TYR A 179 8.93 1.35 -1.94
CA TYR A 179 7.94 0.29 -1.98
C TYR A 179 6.58 0.82 -1.51
N ASN A 180 5.58 0.82 -2.41
CA ASN A 180 4.36 1.59 -2.22
C ASN A 180 3.13 0.70 -2.06
N LEU A 181 2.30 1.02 -1.07
CA LEU A 181 1.06 0.31 -0.74
C LEU A 181 -0.11 1.29 -0.65
N GLU A 182 -1.16 1.05 -1.44
CA GLU A 182 -2.41 1.81 -1.43
C GLU A 182 -3.44 1.17 -0.52
N LEU A 183 -4.06 1.95 0.36
CA LEU A 183 -5.27 1.60 1.09
C LEU A 183 -6.50 2.24 0.45
N LYS A 184 -7.47 1.41 0.07
CA LYS A 184 -8.75 1.88 -0.45
C LYS A 184 -9.96 1.12 0.10
N ALA A 185 -11.10 1.78 0.05
CA ALA A 185 -12.43 1.20 0.19
C ALA A 185 -13.27 1.55 -1.05
N ASP A 186 -14.37 2.27 -0.88
CA ASP A 186 -15.11 2.99 -1.93
C ASP A 186 -14.31 4.18 -2.51
N LYS A 187 -13.32 4.64 -1.76
CA LYS A 187 -12.36 5.69 -2.12
C LYS A 187 -10.98 5.41 -1.50
N VAL A 188 -9.97 6.16 -1.92
CA VAL A 188 -8.65 6.14 -1.24
C VAL A 188 -8.78 6.66 0.18
N LEU A 189 -8.03 6.06 1.11
CA LEU A 189 -8.14 6.35 2.54
C LEU A 189 -6.86 7.01 3.06
N SER A 190 -6.89 8.32 3.30
CA SER A 190 -5.76 9.10 3.82
C SER A 190 -5.66 9.07 5.35
N ASN A 191 -4.46 9.33 5.87
CA ASN A 191 -4.16 9.42 7.30
C ASN A 191 -4.58 8.18 8.09
N ARG A 192 -4.38 6.99 7.50
CA ARG A 192 -4.58 5.69 8.15
C ARG A 192 -3.26 4.96 8.32
N GLU A 193 -3.02 4.49 9.54
CA GLU A 193 -1.81 3.76 9.86
C GLU A 193 -1.83 2.37 9.24
N ILE A 194 -0.81 2.08 8.44
CA ILE A 194 -0.52 0.79 7.84
C ILE A 194 0.74 0.24 8.49
N THR A 195 0.67 -1.01 8.93
CA THR A 195 1.85 -1.77 9.35
C THR A 195 2.36 -2.55 8.15
N VAL A 196 3.63 -2.35 7.79
CA VAL A 196 4.35 -3.08 6.74
C VAL A 196 5.58 -3.73 7.35
N LYS A 197 5.72 -5.04 7.20
CA LYS A 197 6.87 -5.81 7.63
C LYS A 197 7.60 -6.37 6.43
N ILE A 198 8.88 -6.02 6.28
CA ILE A 198 9.74 -6.49 5.20
C ILE A 198 10.94 -7.19 5.84
N GLY A 199 10.95 -8.52 5.76
CA GLY A 199 11.91 -9.35 6.51
C GLY A 199 11.77 -9.16 8.03
N SER A 200 12.81 -8.68 8.69
CA SER A 200 12.81 -8.40 10.14
C SER A 200 12.38 -6.98 10.50
N LYS A 201 12.42 -6.01 9.56
CA LYS A 201 12.05 -4.61 9.83
C LYS A 201 10.53 -4.44 9.76
N THR A 202 10.00 -3.59 10.63
CA THR A 202 8.57 -3.22 10.67
C THR A 202 8.44 -1.71 10.58
N TYR A 203 7.54 -1.27 9.70
CA TYR A 203 7.21 0.13 9.43
C TYR A 203 5.76 0.36 9.81
N ASN A 204 5.48 1.41 10.57
CA ASN A 204 4.14 1.91 10.81
C ASN A 204 4.08 3.31 10.20
N GLN A 205 3.40 3.43 9.07
CA GLN A 205 3.28 4.69 8.34
C GLN A 205 1.82 5.02 8.09
N LYS A 206 1.52 6.31 8.04
CA LYS A 206 0.20 6.78 7.68
C LYS A 206 0.12 7.00 6.18
N THR A 207 -0.99 6.60 5.59
CA THR A 207 -1.30 6.91 4.19
C THR A 207 -1.33 8.42 3.96
N ASP A 208 -0.82 8.84 2.81
CA ASP A 208 -0.85 10.22 2.33
C ASP A 208 -2.24 10.63 1.79
N SER A 209 -2.35 11.76 1.08
CA SER A 209 -3.60 12.22 0.47
C SER A 209 -4.17 11.28 -0.59
N ASP A 210 -3.30 10.49 -1.24
CA ASP A 210 -3.65 9.54 -2.29
C ASP A 210 -3.91 8.13 -1.71
N GLY A 211 -3.84 7.97 -0.39
CA GLY A 211 -4.06 6.70 0.28
C GLY A 211 -2.85 5.78 0.26
N VAL A 212 -1.64 6.31 0.00
CA VAL A 212 -0.43 5.52 -0.22
C VAL A 212 0.55 5.66 0.96
N VAL A 213 1.20 4.57 1.34
CA VAL A 213 2.41 4.59 2.18
C VAL A 213 3.64 4.30 1.32
N HIS A 214 4.75 4.97 1.63
CA HIS A 214 6.00 4.94 0.87
C HIS A 214 7.15 4.42 1.74
N ILE A 215 7.54 3.17 1.52
CA ILE A 215 8.58 2.52 2.31
C ILE A 215 9.92 2.64 1.57
N ASP A 216 10.88 3.32 2.17
CA ASP A 216 12.25 3.35 1.68
C ASP A 216 12.90 1.96 1.80
N ILE A 217 13.48 1.50 0.70
CA ILE A 217 14.11 0.18 0.56
C ILE A 217 15.61 0.25 0.22
N ASP A 218 16.22 1.44 0.15
CA ASP A 218 17.62 1.59 -0.25
C ASP A 218 18.60 0.92 0.73
N ASP A 219 18.24 0.87 2.02
CA ASP A 219 19.03 0.22 3.08
C ASP A 219 18.94 -1.32 3.11
N TYR A 220 18.21 -1.94 2.18
CA TYR A 220 18.14 -3.39 2.09
C TYR A 220 19.36 -3.95 1.34
N ALA A 221 19.93 -5.02 1.89
CA ALA A 221 20.93 -5.79 1.18
C ALA A 221 20.30 -6.53 -0.01
N GLU A 222 21.14 -7.05 -0.89
CA GLU A 222 20.67 -7.92 -1.97
C GLU A 222 20.05 -9.18 -1.37
N GLY A 223 18.92 -9.61 -1.92
CA GLY A 223 18.19 -10.78 -1.42
C GLY A 223 16.69 -10.72 -1.71
N SER A 224 16.01 -11.80 -1.34
CA SER A 224 14.56 -11.91 -1.40
C SER A 224 13.99 -11.77 0.01
N TYR A 225 12.94 -10.95 0.14
CA TYR A 225 12.27 -10.63 1.38
C TYR A 225 10.77 -10.93 1.28
N ASP A 226 10.23 -11.51 2.34
CA ASP A 226 8.80 -11.58 2.54
C ASP A 226 8.28 -10.23 3.02
N VAL A 227 7.21 -9.76 2.38
CA VAL A 227 6.49 -8.56 2.76
C VAL A 227 5.13 -8.98 3.31
N GLN A 228 4.80 -8.52 4.52
CA GLN A 228 3.48 -8.65 5.13
C GLN A 228 2.97 -7.26 5.43
N TYR A 229 1.70 -6.98 5.14
CA TYR A 229 1.13 -5.67 5.40
C TYR A 229 -0.29 -5.79 5.93
N SER A 230 -0.68 -4.85 6.80
CA SER A 230 -1.99 -4.84 7.43
C SER A 230 -2.46 -3.44 7.77
N PHE A 231 -3.76 -3.25 7.59
CA PHE A 231 -4.57 -2.18 8.17
C PHE A 231 -5.46 -2.81 9.24
N ALA A 232 -5.36 -2.32 10.48
CA ALA A 232 -6.13 -2.88 11.60
C ALA A 232 -7.63 -2.54 11.56
N GLY A 233 -8.06 -1.66 10.64
CA GLY A 233 -9.41 -1.12 10.62
C GLY A 233 -9.58 0.06 11.58
N ASP A 234 -10.74 0.69 11.49
CA ASP A 234 -11.19 1.71 12.44
C ASP A 234 -12.71 1.57 12.68
N LYS A 235 -13.35 2.57 13.30
CA LYS A 235 -14.80 2.53 13.58
C LYS A 235 -15.67 2.40 12.32
N THR A 236 -15.20 2.90 11.19
CA THR A 236 -15.92 2.97 9.91
C THR A 236 -15.46 1.86 8.96
N TYR A 237 -14.16 1.60 8.90
CA TYR A 237 -13.54 0.71 7.92
C TYR A 237 -13.05 -0.59 8.56
N ALA A 238 -13.33 -1.70 7.89
CA ALA A 238 -12.91 -3.03 8.32
C ALA A 238 -11.38 -3.19 8.18
N PRO A 239 -10.75 -4.12 8.90
CA PRO A 239 -9.35 -4.48 8.68
C PRO A 239 -9.13 -5.13 7.31
N SER A 240 -7.91 -5.00 6.78
CA SER A 240 -7.43 -5.73 5.61
C SER A 240 -5.96 -6.03 5.74
N SER A 241 -5.50 -7.16 5.21
CA SER A 241 -4.09 -7.53 5.20
C SER A 241 -3.72 -8.30 3.94
N GLY A 242 -2.42 -8.45 3.69
CA GLY A 242 -1.91 -9.21 2.57
C GLY A 242 -0.42 -9.49 2.72
N SER A 243 0.11 -10.18 1.71
CA SER A 243 1.54 -10.48 1.61
C SER A 243 2.02 -10.32 0.17
N ALA A 244 3.32 -10.11 0.02
CA ALA A 244 4.01 -9.97 -1.26
C ALA A 244 5.49 -10.39 -1.11
N LYS A 245 6.22 -10.33 -2.22
CA LYS A 245 7.67 -10.53 -2.26
C LYS A 245 8.36 -9.23 -2.69
N LEU A 246 9.54 -9.02 -2.13
CA LEU A 246 10.47 -7.96 -2.52
C LEU A 246 11.82 -8.60 -2.81
N ALA A 247 12.35 -8.42 -4.01
CA ALA A 247 13.69 -8.81 -4.38
C ALA A 247 14.55 -7.56 -4.57
N ILE A 248 15.64 -7.45 -3.84
CA ILE A 248 16.68 -6.45 -4.06
C ILE A 248 17.82 -7.13 -4.79
N THR A 249 18.14 -6.61 -5.97
CA THR A 249 19.17 -7.16 -6.85
C THR A 249 20.30 -6.16 -7.01
N SER A 250 21.48 -6.65 -7.39
CA SER A 250 22.57 -5.79 -7.81
C SER A 250 22.11 -4.85 -8.90
N GLN A 251 22.64 -3.63 -8.89
CA GLN A 251 22.41 -2.69 -9.96
C GLN A 251 22.94 -3.29 -11.27
N ILE A 252 22.14 -3.27 -12.34
CA ILE A 252 22.63 -3.65 -13.67
C ILE A 252 23.76 -2.67 -14.04
N ALA A 253 24.86 -3.23 -14.52
CA ALA A 253 26.00 -2.45 -15.01
C ALA A 253 25.58 -1.55 -16.18
N TYR A 254 26.40 -0.53 -16.47
CA TYR A 254 26.11 0.38 -17.59
C TYR A 254 25.99 -0.38 -18.91
N GLY A 255 24.86 -0.24 -19.60
CA GLY A 255 24.59 -0.98 -20.82
C GLY A 255 24.98 -0.25 -22.09
N TYR A 256 26.08 -0.65 -22.74
CA TYR A 256 26.49 -0.10 -24.03
C TYR A 256 26.33 -1.10 -25.17
N GLY A 257 25.64 -0.72 -26.24
CA GLY A 257 25.34 -1.68 -27.29
C GLY A 257 24.83 -1.15 -28.61
N TYR A 258 24.40 -2.09 -29.44
CA TYR A 258 23.85 -1.84 -30.77
C TYR A 258 22.61 -2.71 -31.04
N TRP A 259 21.63 -2.15 -31.74
CA TRP A 259 20.60 -2.95 -32.42
C TRP A 259 21.14 -3.46 -33.75
N VAL A 260 21.08 -4.78 -33.93
CA VAL A 260 21.68 -5.49 -35.06
C VAL A 260 20.58 -6.27 -35.78
N LEU A 261 20.37 -5.93 -37.05
CA LEU A 261 19.50 -6.70 -37.93
C LEU A 261 20.07 -8.11 -38.13
N TYR A 262 19.19 -9.08 -38.32
CA TYR A 262 19.58 -10.47 -38.52
C TYR A 262 20.59 -10.62 -39.67
N SER A 263 20.38 -9.88 -40.76
CA SER A 263 21.21 -9.93 -41.97
C SER A 263 22.66 -9.53 -41.72
N ASN A 264 22.93 -8.78 -40.65
CA ASN A 264 24.27 -8.34 -40.30
C ASN A 264 24.92 -9.16 -39.19
N MET A 265 24.29 -10.22 -38.69
CA MET A 265 24.80 -11.03 -37.57
C MET A 265 26.27 -11.46 -37.78
N TYR A 266 26.61 -11.91 -38.99
CA TYR A 266 27.96 -12.35 -39.34
C TYR A 266 28.93 -11.23 -39.76
N ASP A 267 28.45 -10.00 -39.93
CA ASP A 267 29.28 -8.84 -40.31
C ASP A 267 30.00 -8.22 -39.10
N LEU A 268 29.65 -8.65 -37.88
CA LEU A 268 30.18 -8.08 -36.65
C LEU A 268 31.60 -8.57 -36.36
N ASN A 269 32.54 -7.63 -36.22
CA ASN A 269 33.81 -7.90 -35.58
C ASN A 269 33.67 -7.78 -34.05
N LEU A 270 33.30 -8.90 -33.41
CA LEU A 270 33.03 -8.96 -31.97
C LEU A 270 34.23 -8.54 -31.10
N ALA A 271 35.45 -8.92 -31.48
CA ALA A 271 36.66 -8.54 -30.77
C ALA A 271 36.88 -7.01 -30.79
N SER A 272 36.71 -6.39 -31.97
CA SER A 272 36.83 -4.93 -32.12
C SER A 272 35.78 -4.20 -31.29
N LEU A 273 34.52 -4.64 -31.35
CA LEU A 273 33.42 -4.04 -30.58
C LEU A 273 33.66 -4.14 -29.06
N ALA A 274 34.08 -5.31 -28.59
CA ALA A 274 34.41 -5.52 -27.18
C ALA A 274 35.56 -4.61 -26.74
N SER A 275 36.62 -4.46 -27.55
CA SER A 275 37.75 -3.59 -27.24
C SER A 275 37.37 -2.10 -27.14
N GLN A 276 36.26 -1.71 -27.78
CA GLN A 276 35.68 -0.36 -27.74
C GLN A 276 34.59 -0.21 -26.67
N GLY A 277 34.42 -1.19 -25.78
CA GLY A 277 33.48 -1.10 -24.65
C GLY A 277 32.03 -1.49 -25.00
N THR A 278 31.80 -2.15 -26.13
CA THR A 278 30.48 -2.73 -26.44
C THR A 278 30.24 -3.92 -25.51
N GLN A 279 29.12 -3.91 -24.80
CA GLN A 279 28.73 -4.94 -23.84
C GLN A 279 27.47 -5.69 -24.25
N HIS A 280 26.64 -5.09 -25.11
CA HIS A 280 25.34 -5.61 -25.47
C HIS A 280 25.09 -5.60 -26.98
N ILE A 281 24.51 -6.68 -27.48
CA ILE A 281 23.96 -6.74 -28.84
C ILE A 281 22.49 -7.12 -28.74
N PHE A 282 21.64 -6.34 -29.40
CA PHE A 282 20.21 -6.63 -29.55
C PHE A 282 20.01 -7.21 -30.95
N LEU A 283 20.05 -8.55 -31.04
CA LEU A 283 19.99 -9.27 -32.31
C LEU A 283 18.53 -9.52 -32.71
N HIS A 284 18.15 -9.06 -33.90
CA HIS A 284 16.80 -9.24 -34.42
C HIS A 284 16.39 -10.72 -34.48
N SER A 285 15.24 -11.07 -33.94
CA SER A 285 14.78 -12.44 -33.73
C SER A 285 14.61 -13.26 -35.02
N TYR A 286 14.43 -12.59 -36.16
CA TYR A 286 14.39 -13.24 -37.47
C TYR A 286 15.69 -13.99 -37.82
N ALA A 287 16.80 -13.77 -37.09
CA ALA A 287 18.02 -14.57 -37.23
C ALA A 287 17.76 -16.08 -37.01
N PHE A 288 16.85 -16.44 -36.10
CA PHE A 288 16.48 -17.83 -35.87
C PHE A 288 15.80 -18.46 -37.09
N THR A 289 14.94 -17.70 -37.77
CA THR A 289 14.30 -18.13 -39.02
C THR A 289 15.29 -18.18 -40.17
N ALA A 290 16.17 -17.18 -40.29
CA ALA A 290 17.11 -17.06 -41.40
C ALA A 290 18.27 -18.07 -41.34
N TYR A 291 18.77 -18.39 -40.14
CA TYR A 291 20.00 -19.17 -39.97
C TYR A 291 19.85 -20.43 -39.13
N GLY A 292 18.69 -20.63 -38.49
CA GLY A 292 18.42 -21.75 -37.59
C GLY A 292 19.00 -21.56 -36.18
N GLU A 293 18.34 -22.15 -35.19
CA GLU A 293 18.69 -22.01 -33.77
C GLU A 293 20.14 -22.40 -33.47
N SER A 294 20.63 -23.52 -34.01
CA SER A 294 21.99 -24.01 -33.72
C SER A 294 23.07 -23.00 -34.15
N SER A 295 22.90 -22.37 -35.31
CA SER A 295 23.82 -21.37 -35.84
C SER A 295 23.79 -20.10 -35.00
N VAL A 296 22.59 -19.63 -34.66
CA VAL A 296 22.40 -18.44 -33.83
C VAL A 296 22.96 -18.66 -32.42
N ALA A 297 22.66 -19.78 -31.78
CA ALA A 297 23.18 -20.12 -30.46
C ALA A 297 24.71 -20.28 -30.46
N SER A 298 25.29 -20.81 -31.54
CA SER A 298 26.75 -20.88 -31.70
C SER A 298 27.37 -19.48 -31.78
N TRP A 299 26.78 -18.59 -32.57
CA TRP A 299 27.24 -17.20 -32.69
C TRP A 299 27.08 -16.43 -31.37
N ILE A 300 25.97 -16.62 -30.65
CA ILE A 300 25.76 -16.03 -29.32
C ILE A 300 26.87 -16.45 -28.35
N ARG A 301 27.23 -17.74 -28.31
CA ARG A 301 28.34 -18.22 -27.48
C ARG A 301 29.67 -17.56 -27.86
N GLN A 302 29.93 -17.32 -29.14
CA GLN A 302 31.12 -16.58 -29.58
C GLN A 302 31.12 -15.14 -29.07
N ALA A 303 29.99 -14.43 -29.16
CA ALA A 303 29.85 -13.09 -28.58
C ALA A 303 30.06 -13.10 -27.05
N ASN A 304 29.51 -14.10 -26.35
CA ASN A 304 29.70 -14.25 -24.91
C ASN A 304 31.17 -14.48 -24.51
N ASN A 305 31.97 -15.18 -25.33
CA ASN A 305 33.40 -15.35 -25.08
C ASN A 305 34.19 -14.02 -25.10
N TYR A 306 33.66 -12.99 -25.78
CA TYR A 306 34.20 -11.63 -25.74
C TYR A 306 33.57 -10.77 -24.63
N GLY A 307 32.76 -11.35 -23.75
CA GLY A 307 32.03 -10.64 -22.70
C GLY A 307 30.78 -9.89 -23.19
N ILE A 308 30.37 -10.09 -24.45
CA ILE A 308 29.19 -9.44 -25.02
C ILE A 308 27.93 -10.25 -24.70
N LYS A 309 26.98 -9.60 -24.04
CA LYS A 309 25.64 -10.14 -23.75
C LYS A 309 24.74 -9.96 -24.98
N VAL A 310 24.11 -11.04 -25.42
CA VAL A 310 23.17 -10.99 -26.54
C VAL A 310 21.73 -11.02 -26.03
N HIS A 311 20.96 -10.02 -26.43
CA HIS A 311 19.52 -9.91 -26.21
C HIS A 311 18.78 -10.21 -27.50
N ILE A 312 17.72 -11.00 -27.43
CA ILE A 312 16.88 -11.25 -28.61
C ILE A 312 15.90 -10.10 -28.77
N TRP A 313 16.10 -9.30 -29.83
CA TRP A 313 15.21 -8.22 -30.24
C TRP A 313 14.01 -8.80 -30.98
N MET A 314 12.86 -8.80 -30.30
CA MET A 314 11.64 -9.48 -30.72
C MET A 314 10.53 -8.46 -30.97
N GLN A 315 9.83 -8.60 -32.10
CA GLN A 315 8.70 -7.76 -32.45
C GLN A 315 7.38 -8.30 -31.86
N ILE A 316 6.62 -7.42 -31.20
CA ILE A 316 5.37 -7.78 -30.52
C ILE A 316 4.16 -7.55 -31.42
N ALA A 317 3.84 -6.29 -31.72
CA ALA A 317 2.61 -5.89 -32.42
C ALA A 317 2.82 -5.51 -33.90
N TYR A 318 4.00 -5.79 -34.46
CA TYR A 318 4.32 -5.45 -35.85
C TYR A 318 5.15 -6.53 -36.54
N ASP A 319 4.73 -6.94 -37.74
CA ASP A 319 5.43 -7.91 -38.59
C ASP A 319 5.36 -7.53 -40.09
N GLY A 320 5.23 -6.23 -40.36
CA GLY A 320 4.87 -5.70 -41.69
C GLY A 320 3.47 -5.08 -41.71
N GLY A 321 2.66 -5.36 -40.68
CA GLY A 321 1.42 -4.65 -40.36
C GLY A 321 1.22 -4.54 -38.85
N TRP A 322 0.38 -3.60 -38.41
CA TRP A 322 0.06 -3.40 -36.99
C TRP A 322 -1.04 -4.35 -36.52
N HIS A 323 -0.80 -5.00 -35.38
CA HIS A 323 -1.74 -5.90 -34.72
C HIS A 323 -2.13 -5.36 -33.35
N GLY A 324 -3.42 -5.26 -33.06
CA GLY A 324 -3.89 -4.81 -31.74
C GLY A 324 -3.56 -5.84 -30.65
N ILE A 325 -2.91 -5.39 -29.58
CA ILE A 325 -2.68 -6.20 -28.35
C ILE A 325 -3.99 -6.33 -27.55
N SER A 326 -4.95 -5.44 -27.80
CA SER A 326 -6.37 -5.57 -27.46
C SER A 326 -7.24 -5.36 -28.69
N ASN A 327 -8.50 -5.76 -28.54
CA ASN A 327 -9.54 -5.65 -29.54
C ASN A 327 -10.37 -4.37 -29.31
N LYS A 328 -11.04 -3.89 -30.36
CA LYS A 328 -11.91 -2.69 -30.29
C LYS A 328 -13.14 -2.88 -29.40
N ASP A 329 -13.53 -4.11 -29.11
CA ASP A 329 -14.62 -4.45 -28.19
C ASP A 329 -14.22 -4.38 -26.70
N GLY A 330 -12.97 -4.01 -26.40
CA GLY A 330 -12.45 -3.93 -25.03
C GLY A 330 -12.02 -5.29 -24.45
N THR A 331 -11.83 -6.33 -25.27
CA THR A 331 -11.20 -7.58 -24.87
C THR A 331 -9.71 -7.59 -25.20
N TYR A 332 -8.93 -8.46 -24.53
CA TYR A 332 -7.51 -8.64 -24.85
C TYR A 332 -7.37 -9.59 -26.05
N ASN A 333 -6.35 -9.36 -26.88
CA ASN A 333 -6.00 -10.28 -27.95
C ASN A 333 -5.13 -11.41 -27.38
N TYR A 334 -5.77 -12.37 -26.70
CA TYR A 334 -5.08 -13.46 -26.03
C TYR A 334 -4.27 -14.36 -26.98
N ASP A 335 -4.69 -14.51 -28.23
CA ASP A 335 -3.95 -15.32 -29.21
C ASP A 335 -2.59 -14.69 -29.51
N LEU A 336 -2.56 -13.38 -29.80
CA LEU A 336 -1.31 -12.64 -29.99
C LEU A 336 -0.46 -12.66 -28.72
N ILE A 337 -1.05 -12.33 -27.57
CA ILE A 337 -0.35 -12.27 -26.28
C ILE A 337 0.29 -13.61 -25.94
N ASN A 338 -0.47 -14.71 -25.97
CA ASN A 338 0.02 -16.03 -25.60
C ASN A 338 1.09 -16.52 -26.58
N SER A 339 0.92 -16.26 -27.88
CA SER A 339 1.92 -16.58 -28.90
C SER A 339 3.25 -15.87 -28.63
N LYS A 340 3.20 -14.55 -28.37
CA LYS A 340 4.39 -13.75 -28.10
C LYS A 340 5.03 -14.06 -26.76
N VAL A 341 4.25 -14.38 -25.72
CA VAL A 341 4.78 -14.88 -24.44
C VAL A 341 5.54 -16.20 -24.64
N ASN A 342 4.97 -17.14 -25.38
CA ASN A 342 5.63 -18.42 -25.66
C ASN A 342 6.92 -18.24 -26.48
N GLN A 343 6.92 -17.33 -27.45
CA GLN A 343 8.12 -16.99 -28.21
C GLN A 343 9.20 -16.34 -27.33
N ALA A 344 8.83 -15.46 -26.39
CA ALA A 344 9.76 -14.90 -25.42
C ALA A 344 10.37 -15.97 -24.49
N LYS A 345 9.55 -16.93 -24.00
CA LYS A 345 10.03 -18.09 -23.23
C LYS A 345 11.04 -18.92 -24.01
N TYR A 346 10.74 -19.20 -25.27
CA TYR A 346 11.62 -19.96 -26.14
C TYR A 346 12.98 -19.24 -26.27
N TYR A 347 13.00 -17.95 -26.57
CA TYR A 347 14.26 -17.20 -26.66
C TYR A 347 15.04 -17.18 -25.34
N ALA A 348 14.37 -17.05 -24.20
CA ALA A 348 15.01 -17.12 -22.89
C ALA A 348 15.64 -18.50 -22.58
N SER A 349 15.17 -19.57 -23.23
CA SER A 349 15.70 -20.92 -23.07
C SER A 349 16.96 -21.21 -23.91
N VAL A 350 17.25 -20.37 -24.91
CA VAL A 350 18.39 -20.58 -25.81
C VAL A 350 19.70 -20.29 -25.08
N ALA A 351 20.62 -21.26 -25.12
CA ALA A 351 21.89 -21.16 -24.42
C ALA A 351 22.71 -19.92 -24.81
N GLY A 352 23.13 -19.14 -23.81
CA GLY A 352 23.91 -17.91 -23.98
C GLY A 352 23.08 -16.64 -24.17
N VAL A 353 21.76 -16.74 -24.40
CA VAL A 353 20.88 -15.57 -24.42
C VAL A 353 20.89 -14.92 -23.04
N SER A 354 21.23 -13.63 -23.03
CA SER A 354 21.31 -12.82 -21.81
C SER A 354 20.04 -12.01 -21.56
N GLY A 355 19.18 -11.85 -22.56
CA GLY A 355 17.92 -11.15 -22.40
C GLY A 355 16.97 -11.24 -23.59
N VAL A 356 15.74 -10.78 -23.37
CA VAL A 356 14.70 -10.63 -24.39
C VAL A 356 14.29 -9.16 -24.41
N HIS A 357 14.29 -8.55 -25.58
CA HIS A 357 13.97 -7.15 -25.78
C HIS A 357 12.73 -7.01 -26.66
N PHE A 358 11.68 -6.43 -26.11
CA PHE A 358 10.40 -6.20 -26.77
C PHE A 358 10.43 -4.91 -27.58
N ASP A 359 10.30 -5.05 -28.89
CA ASP A 359 10.10 -3.92 -29.79
C ASP A 359 8.70 -3.96 -30.40
N TYR A 360 8.24 -2.82 -30.90
CA TYR A 360 6.85 -2.63 -31.31
C TYR A 360 5.86 -3.08 -30.23
N LEU A 361 6.20 -2.86 -28.96
CA LEU A 361 5.30 -3.04 -27.82
C LEU A 361 4.39 -1.81 -27.71
N ARG A 362 3.58 -1.59 -28.74
CA ARG A 362 2.69 -0.43 -28.87
C ARG A 362 1.64 -0.64 -29.95
N PHE A 363 0.68 0.27 -30.00
CA PHE A 363 -0.18 0.48 -31.16
C PHE A 363 0.51 1.45 -32.14
N GLY A 364 0.16 1.36 -33.43
CA GLY A 364 0.72 2.22 -34.48
C GLY A 364 0.20 3.65 -34.48
N GLY A 365 0.18 4.33 -33.32
CA GLY A 365 -0.36 5.68 -33.17
C GLY A 365 -1.89 5.74 -33.04
N THR A 366 -2.54 4.62 -32.76
CA THR A 366 -4.00 4.50 -32.71
C THR A 366 -4.53 3.93 -31.39
N ALA A 367 -3.74 3.93 -30.31
CA ALA A 367 -4.12 3.31 -29.05
C ALA A 367 -5.45 3.84 -28.50
N TYR A 368 -5.73 5.14 -28.63
CA TYR A 368 -7.01 5.76 -28.24
C TYR A 368 -8.27 5.13 -28.87
N ASN A 369 -8.15 4.37 -29.96
CA ASN A 369 -9.26 3.63 -30.57
C ASN A 369 -9.54 2.27 -29.88
N PHE A 370 -8.75 1.90 -28.88
CA PHE A 370 -8.83 0.61 -28.19
C PHE A 370 -9.04 0.85 -26.69
N PRO A 371 -10.23 0.53 -26.14
CA PRO A 371 -10.57 0.84 -24.75
C PRO A 371 -9.64 0.24 -23.70
N LYS A 372 -8.88 -0.80 -24.04
CA LYS A 372 -7.91 -1.46 -23.15
C LYS A 372 -6.49 -1.49 -23.69
N ALA A 373 -6.10 -0.48 -24.48
CA ALA A 373 -4.78 -0.41 -25.10
C ALA A 373 -3.66 -0.58 -24.07
N ALA A 374 -3.62 0.30 -23.07
CA ALA A 374 -2.58 0.32 -22.05
C ALA A 374 -2.65 -0.91 -21.15
N GLU A 375 -3.83 -1.32 -20.71
CA GLU A 375 -4.01 -2.48 -19.84
C GLU A 375 -3.58 -3.78 -20.53
N SER A 376 -3.80 -3.91 -21.84
CA SER A 376 -3.37 -5.08 -22.60
C SER A 376 -1.85 -5.16 -22.76
N ILE A 377 -1.17 -4.01 -22.97
CA ILE A 377 0.30 -3.92 -23.00
C ILE A 377 0.88 -4.24 -21.63
N ASN A 378 0.32 -3.66 -20.57
CA ASN A 378 0.73 -3.92 -19.19
C ASN A 378 0.56 -5.40 -18.81
N TYR A 379 -0.56 -6.01 -19.22
CA TYR A 379 -0.80 -7.44 -19.02
C TYR A 379 0.23 -8.29 -19.77
N PHE A 380 0.49 -8.00 -21.05
CA PHE A 380 1.51 -8.70 -21.82
C PHE A 380 2.88 -8.65 -21.13
N VAL A 381 3.34 -7.45 -20.73
CA VAL A 381 4.66 -7.30 -20.12
C VAL A 381 4.77 -8.08 -18.82
N LYS A 382 3.79 -7.95 -17.92
CA LYS A 382 3.79 -8.70 -16.67
C LYS A 382 3.87 -10.21 -16.93
N THR A 383 3.00 -10.73 -17.79
CA THR A 383 2.96 -12.16 -18.11
C THR A 383 4.23 -12.64 -18.82
N ALA A 384 4.77 -11.86 -19.76
CA ALA A 384 5.98 -12.20 -20.49
C ALA A 384 7.23 -12.18 -19.59
N VAL A 385 7.35 -11.21 -18.69
CA VAL A 385 8.43 -11.15 -17.69
C VAL A 385 8.38 -12.37 -16.78
N ASP A 386 7.22 -12.66 -16.16
CA ASP A 386 7.05 -13.82 -15.28
C ASP A 386 7.42 -15.12 -16.03
N ALA A 387 6.96 -15.25 -17.27
CA ALA A 387 7.23 -16.39 -18.11
C ALA A 387 8.73 -16.54 -18.46
N VAL A 388 9.40 -15.45 -18.85
CA VAL A 388 10.85 -15.45 -19.15
C VAL A 388 11.65 -15.79 -17.89
N LYS A 389 11.37 -15.15 -16.75
CA LYS A 389 12.08 -15.36 -15.49
C LYS A 389 11.86 -16.78 -14.94
N SER A 390 10.72 -17.41 -15.22
CA SER A 390 10.48 -18.82 -14.86
C SER A 390 11.38 -19.81 -15.60
N ILE A 391 11.85 -19.44 -16.80
CA ILE A 391 12.76 -20.26 -17.62
C ILE A 391 14.21 -19.95 -17.24
N ASN A 392 14.55 -18.67 -17.14
CA ASN A 392 15.88 -18.20 -16.81
C ASN A 392 15.76 -16.96 -15.90
N PRO A 393 15.93 -17.12 -14.58
CA PRO A 393 15.83 -16.02 -13.61
C PRO A 393 16.81 -14.87 -13.87
N ASN A 394 17.94 -15.16 -14.53
CA ASN A 394 18.98 -14.18 -14.86
C ASN A 394 18.78 -13.51 -16.23
N CYS A 395 17.79 -13.95 -17.02
CA CYS A 395 17.48 -13.36 -18.31
C CYS A 395 16.92 -11.96 -18.11
N LEU A 396 17.55 -10.95 -18.70
CA LEU A 396 17.07 -9.57 -18.63
C LEU A 396 15.90 -9.36 -19.59
N VAL A 397 14.88 -8.62 -19.18
CA VAL A 397 13.72 -8.29 -20.01
C VAL A 397 13.63 -6.78 -20.15
N SER A 398 13.56 -6.31 -21.40
CA SER A 398 13.52 -4.89 -21.71
C SER A 398 12.54 -4.57 -22.82
N ALA A 399 12.20 -3.29 -23.00
CA ALA A 399 11.33 -2.85 -24.08
C ALA A 399 11.79 -1.53 -24.71
N ALA A 400 11.58 -1.38 -26.02
CA ALA A 400 11.71 -0.12 -26.73
C ALA A 400 10.44 0.73 -26.52
N LEU A 401 10.62 1.99 -26.16
CA LEU A 401 9.54 2.92 -25.86
C LEU A 401 9.61 4.16 -26.74
N MET A 402 8.47 4.76 -27.02
CA MET A 402 8.38 6.02 -27.75
C MET A 402 8.95 7.16 -26.90
N PRO A 403 9.69 8.13 -27.48
CA PRO A 403 10.38 9.19 -26.73
C PRO A 403 9.49 10.37 -26.31
N GLU A 404 8.16 10.30 -26.47
CA GLU A 404 7.22 11.38 -26.17
C GLU A 404 6.40 11.14 -24.88
N PRO A 405 6.88 11.58 -23.71
CA PRO A 405 6.24 11.41 -22.40
C PRO A 405 4.74 11.64 -22.35
N ASN A 406 4.29 12.72 -23.00
CA ASN A 406 2.90 13.18 -22.93
C ASN A 406 1.98 12.47 -23.92
N ASN A 407 2.53 11.71 -24.87
CA ASN A 407 1.81 11.17 -26.02
C ASN A 407 1.82 9.63 -26.06
N MET A 408 2.85 8.99 -25.51
CA MET A 408 3.03 7.53 -25.58
C MET A 408 1.85 6.74 -25.00
N LEU A 409 1.20 7.25 -23.96
CA LEU A 409 0.04 6.57 -23.38
C LEU A 409 -1.17 6.64 -24.34
N TYR A 410 -1.45 7.83 -24.88
CA TYR A 410 -2.63 8.08 -25.70
C TYR A 410 -2.53 7.49 -27.11
N TYR A 411 -1.37 7.60 -27.75
CA TYR A 411 -1.16 7.17 -29.14
C TYR A 411 -0.60 5.75 -29.24
N ASP A 412 0.28 5.36 -28.32
CA ASP A 412 1.01 4.10 -28.39
C ASP A 412 0.53 3.06 -27.38
N GLY A 413 -0.24 3.48 -26.37
CA GLY A 413 -0.72 2.62 -25.28
C GLY A 413 0.39 2.27 -24.28
N GLN A 414 1.53 2.97 -24.31
CA GLN A 414 2.65 2.70 -23.42
C GLN A 414 2.46 3.46 -22.10
N ASP A 415 1.93 2.77 -21.08
CA ASP A 415 1.90 3.28 -19.71
C ASP A 415 3.27 3.10 -19.05
N TYR A 416 4.14 4.10 -19.20
CA TYR A 416 5.51 4.08 -18.73
C TYR A 416 5.66 3.68 -17.26
N SER A 417 4.84 4.29 -16.40
CA SER A 417 4.90 4.10 -14.95
C SER A 417 4.57 2.67 -14.54
N THR A 418 3.70 1.99 -15.28
CA THR A 418 3.35 0.59 -15.02
C THR A 418 4.34 -0.37 -15.67
N LEU A 419 4.76 -0.10 -16.90
CA LEU A 419 5.72 -0.94 -17.63
C LEU A 419 7.04 -1.08 -16.87
N THR A 420 7.56 0.02 -16.34
CA THR A 420 8.84 0.06 -15.61
C THR A 420 8.83 -0.66 -14.27
N LYS A 421 7.66 -1.09 -13.76
CA LYS A 421 7.58 -1.94 -12.55
C LYS A 421 8.08 -3.37 -12.80
N TYR A 422 8.03 -3.82 -14.05
CA TYR A 422 8.26 -5.22 -14.40
C TYR A 422 9.54 -5.44 -15.22
N LEU A 423 9.94 -4.46 -16.02
CA LEU A 423 11.12 -4.57 -16.89
C LEU A 423 12.40 -4.32 -16.10
N ASP A 424 13.48 -5.01 -16.46
CA ASP A 424 14.81 -4.78 -15.88
C ASP A 424 15.39 -3.43 -16.36
N PHE A 425 15.17 -3.10 -17.63
CA PHE A 425 15.52 -1.80 -18.21
C PHE A 425 14.64 -1.46 -19.42
N VAL A 426 14.57 -0.19 -19.78
CA VAL A 426 13.78 0.34 -20.89
C VAL A 426 14.64 1.17 -21.82
N LEU A 427 14.27 1.20 -23.11
CA LEU A 427 14.97 1.93 -24.14
C LEU A 427 14.06 2.93 -24.85
N PRO A 428 13.92 4.17 -24.33
CA PRO A 428 13.28 5.22 -25.11
C PRO A 428 14.07 5.45 -26.41
N MET A 429 13.36 5.46 -27.53
CA MET A 429 13.91 5.63 -28.88
C MET A 429 14.11 7.13 -29.18
N ILE A 430 15.11 7.73 -28.56
CA ILE A 430 15.41 9.17 -28.60
C ILE A 430 16.13 9.52 -29.92
N TYR A 431 15.39 9.40 -31.02
CA TYR A 431 15.91 9.53 -32.38
C TYR A 431 15.89 10.99 -32.84
N LYS A 432 16.86 11.78 -32.36
CA LYS A 432 16.88 13.25 -32.52
C LYS A 432 16.61 13.73 -33.96
N GLY A 433 17.08 12.98 -34.96
CA GLY A 433 16.88 13.27 -36.37
C GLY A 433 15.41 13.30 -36.77
N ASN A 434 14.69 12.21 -36.46
CA ASN A 434 13.27 12.06 -36.77
C ASN A 434 12.37 13.09 -36.07
N TYR A 435 12.82 13.63 -34.93
CA TYR A 435 12.09 14.64 -34.18
C TYR A 435 12.54 16.08 -34.48
N ASN A 436 13.51 16.26 -35.39
CA ASN A 436 14.15 17.55 -35.67
C ASN A 436 14.67 18.23 -34.39
N GLN A 437 15.39 17.46 -33.57
CA GLN A 437 15.91 17.85 -32.26
C GLN A 437 17.44 17.77 -32.19
N GLY A 438 18.02 18.30 -31.11
CA GLY A 438 19.46 18.30 -30.85
C GLY A 438 19.88 17.53 -29.59
N THR A 439 21.17 17.54 -29.30
CA THR A 439 21.79 16.85 -28.14
C THR A 439 21.22 17.29 -26.79
N ALA A 440 20.80 18.56 -26.65
CA ALA A 440 20.14 19.04 -25.43
C ALA A 440 18.79 18.34 -25.18
N TRP A 441 18.03 18.05 -26.24
CA TRP A 441 16.76 17.32 -26.15
C TRP A 441 16.98 15.88 -25.72
N ILE A 442 18.08 15.25 -26.16
CA ILE A 442 18.46 13.91 -25.69
C ILE A 442 18.58 13.92 -24.16
N LYS A 443 19.40 14.82 -23.61
CA LYS A 443 19.62 14.93 -22.16
C LYS A 443 18.32 15.14 -21.38
N SER A 444 17.49 16.09 -21.79
CA SER A 444 16.25 16.40 -21.07
C SER A 444 15.23 15.26 -21.17
N THR A 445 15.13 14.62 -22.33
CA THR A 445 14.22 13.49 -22.55
C THR A 445 14.65 12.29 -21.71
N THR A 446 15.94 11.93 -21.76
CA THR A 446 16.50 10.89 -20.90
C THR A 446 16.23 11.15 -19.42
N LYS A 447 16.46 12.38 -18.97
CA LYS A 447 16.20 12.77 -17.57
C LYS A 447 14.74 12.56 -17.18
N TRP A 448 13.79 12.91 -18.04
CA TRP A 448 12.37 12.66 -17.76
C TRP A 448 12.10 11.17 -17.54
N PHE A 449 12.62 10.29 -18.41
CA PHE A 449 12.43 8.84 -18.24
C PHE A 449 13.07 8.34 -16.94
N VAL A 450 14.27 8.80 -16.60
CA VAL A 450 14.96 8.42 -15.36
C VAL A 450 14.14 8.83 -14.14
N ASP A 451 13.70 10.09 -14.08
CA ASP A 451 12.96 10.64 -12.95
C ASP A 451 11.55 10.01 -12.78
N ASN A 452 10.99 9.40 -13.84
CA ASN A 452 9.63 8.84 -13.83
C ASN A 452 9.60 7.29 -13.89
N SER A 453 10.76 6.62 -13.79
CA SER A 453 10.81 5.15 -13.77
C SER A 453 10.38 4.59 -12.41
N ASN A 454 9.65 3.48 -12.40
CA ASN A 454 9.15 2.82 -11.20
C ASN A 454 9.77 1.42 -10.96
N GLY A 455 10.98 1.19 -11.48
CA GLY A 455 11.78 0.00 -11.19
C GLY A 455 12.92 -0.21 -12.17
N ALA A 456 12.63 -0.04 -13.46
CA ALA A 456 13.54 -0.30 -14.56
C ALA A 456 14.67 0.74 -14.66
N GLN A 457 15.86 0.31 -15.06
CA GLN A 457 16.89 1.26 -15.52
C GLN A 457 16.51 1.87 -16.87
N VAL A 458 16.99 3.09 -17.14
CA VAL A 458 16.80 3.74 -18.44
C VAL A 458 18.10 3.69 -19.24
N TRP A 459 18.08 3.05 -20.40
CA TRP A 459 19.16 3.08 -21.38
C TRP A 459 18.69 3.84 -22.61
N SER A 460 19.40 4.88 -23.05
CA SER A 460 18.91 5.68 -24.18
C SER A 460 19.14 4.97 -25.51
N GLY A 461 18.07 4.77 -26.29
CA GLY A 461 18.15 4.30 -27.66
C GLY A 461 18.41 5.48 -28.60
N LEU A 462 19.60 5.57 -29.20
CA LEU A 462 19.99 6.73 -30.00
C LEU A 462 20.06 6.40 -31.48
N GLN A 463 19.57 7.31 -32.32
CA GLN A 463 19.71 7.19 -33.77
C GLN A 463 21.14 7.56 -34.18
N ALA A 464 21.76 6.70 -34.99
CA ALA A 464 23.15 6.83 -35.39
C ALA A 464 23.39 7.44 -36.78
N TYR A 465 22.31 7.89 -37.42
CA TYR A 465 22.23 8.48 -38.75
C TYR A 465 21.28 9.69 -38.72
N ARG A 466 21.22 10.47 -39.80
CA ARG A 466 20.55 11.79 -39.81
C ARG A 466 19.04 11.71 -39.60
N SER A 467 18.32 10.81 -40.27
CA SER A 467 16.89 10.51 -40.05
C SER A 467 16.47 9.27 -40.84
N ASP A 468 15.25 8.77 -40.68
CA ASP A 468 14.76 7.64 -41.49
C ASP A 468 14.70 7.97 -42.99
N ASP A 469 14.56 9.25 -43.35
CA ASP A 469 14.60 9.75 -44.74
C ASP A 469 16.03 10.07 -45.23
N ASP A 470 17.00 10.17 -44.31
CA ASP A 470 18.42 10.43 -44.60
C ASP A 470 19.33 9.51 -43.78
N ILE A 471 19.75 8.42 -44.42
CA ILE A 471 20.61 7.40 -43.81
C ILE A 471 22.09 7.81 -43.71
N THR A 472 22.43 9.08 -43.95
CA THR A 472 23.80 9.58 -43.75
C THR A 472 24.24 9.35 -42.31
N ARG A 473 25.39 8.69 -42.15
CA ARG A 473 25.94 8.33 -40.83
C ARG A 473 26.33 9.60 -40.06
N LEU A 474 25.99 9.67 -38.79
CA LEU A 474 26.52 10.70 -37.90
C LEU A 474 28.02 10.48 -37.67
N SER A 475 28.76 11.56 -37.47
CA SER A 475 30.19 11.46 -37.14
C SER A 475 30.41 10.82 -35.76
N VAL A 476 31.59 10.22 -35.54
CA VAL A 476 31.94 9.61 -34.24
C VAL A 476 31.90 10.62 -33.09
N SER A 477 32.25 11.89 -33.35
CA SER A 477 32.18 12.95 -32.35
C SER A 477 30.74 13.32 -31.99
N GLU A 478 29.84 13.41 -32.96
CA GLU A 478 28.41 13.63 -32.71
C GLU A 478 27.80 12.49 -31.89
N LEU A 479 28.06 11.24 -32.29
CA LEU A 479 27.56 10.05 -31.58
C LEU A 479 28.08 9.98 -30.14
N THR A 480 29.36 10.27 -29.94
CA THR A 480 29.96 10.33 -28.60
C THR A 480 29.32 11.45 -27.76
N GLY A 481 29.06 12.62 -28.36
CA GLY A 481 28.39 13.74 -27.68
C GLY A 481 26.95 13.42 -27.28
N ASP A 482 26.18 12.77 -28.16
CA ASP A 482 24.80 12.34 -27.88
C ASP A 482 24.74 11.26 -26.80
N ALA A 483 25.66 10.29 -26.87
CA ALA A 483 25.80 9.26 -25.83
C ALA A 483 26.14 9.88 -24.47
N GLN A 484 27.09 10.82 -24.42
CA GLN A 484 27.45 11.51 -23.18
C GLN A 484 26.27 12.33 -22.63
N ALA A 485 25.53 13.03 -23.50
CA ALA A 485 24.35 13.79 -23.08
C ALA A 485 23.26 12.91 -22.48
N SER A 486 23.11 11.66 -22.96
CA SER A 486 22.22 10.67 -22.36
C SER A 486 22.68 10.30 -20.95
N LEU A 487 23.98 10.02 -20.76
CA LEU A 487 24.54 9.71 -19.44
C LEU A 487 24.40 10.90 -18.48
N ASP A 488 24.66 12.12 -18.94
CA ASP A 488 24.45 13.34 -18.16
C ASP A 488 22.97 13.59 -17.80
N GLY A 489 22.04 12.95 -18.52
CA GLY A 489 20.61 12.89 -18.20
C GLY A 489 20.25 11.80 -17.19
N GLY A 490 21.22 11.01 -16.72
CA GLY A 490 21.05 9.93 -15.77
C GLY A 490 20.85 8.54 -16.39
N ALA A 491 20.96 8.40 -17.72
CA ALA A 491 20.87 7.07 -18.33
C ALA A 491 21.99 6.16 -17.81
N ARG A 492 21.63 4.90 -17.59
CA ARG A 492 22.53 3.81 -17.20
C ARG A 492 22.97 2.98 -18.39
N GLY A 493 22.88 3.52 -19.59
CA GLY A 493 23.24 2.82 -20.81
C GLY A 493 22.86 3.60 -22.07
N VAL A 494 23.49 3.23 -23.17
CA VAL A 494 23.26 3.80 -24.50
C VAL A 494 23.31 2.67 -25.53
N VAL A 495 22.28 2.59 -26.37
CA VAL A 495 22.21 1.62 -27.46
C VAL A 495 22.02 2.35 -28.78
N MET A 496 22.92 2.08 -29.73
CA MET A 496 22.90 2.76 -31.04
C MET A 496 22.00 2.02 -32.04
N PHE A 497 21.08 2.77 -32.64
CA PHE A 497 20.17 2.34 -33.70
C PHE A 497 20.60 2.95 -35.04
N ARG A 498 20.92 2.19 -36.08
CA ARG A 498 21.06 0.73 -36.13
C ARG A 498 22.36 0.35 -36.83
N TRP A 499 22.79 -0.88 -36.58
CA TRP A 499 23.93 -1.48 -37.27
C TRP A 499 23.77 -1.38 -38.81
N GLY A 500 24.89 -1.18 -39.51
CA GLY A 500 24.94 -0.99 -40.97
C GLY A 500 24.88 0.49 -41.42
N VAL A 501 24.23 1.35 -40.65
CA VAL A 501 24.13 2.81 -40.90
C VAL A 501 24.67 3.63 -39.72
N THR A 502 25.71 3.13 -39.06
CA THR A 502 26.37 3.78 -37.92
C THR A 502 27.87 3.87 -38.17
N ASN A 503 28.50 4.92 -37.66
CA ASN A 503 29.93 4.86 -37.31
C ASN A 503 30.06 4.25 -35.92
N PHE A 504 31.19 3.62 -35.61
CA PHE A 504 31.40 2.96 -34.33
C PHE A 504 32.06 3.91 -33.34
N ILE A 505 31.46 4.03 -32.15
CA ILE A 505 32.02 4.83 -31.06
C ILE A 505 32.79 3.97 -30.07
N ASN A 506 33.79 4.60 -29.44
CA ASN A 506 34.47 4.01 -28.31
C ASN A 506 33.70 4.33 -27.02
N PHE A 507 32.87 3.41 -26.55
CA PHE A 507 32.12 3.58 -25.31
C PHE A 507 33.03 3.77 -24.08
N ASN A 508 34.27 3.28 -24.13
CA ASN A 508 35.25 3.50 -23.04
C ASN A 508 35.66 4.97 -22.89
N SER A 509 35.37 5.85 -23.87
CA SER A 509 35.62 7.28 -23.74
C SER A 509 34.50 8.05 -23.02
N LEU A 510 33.36 7.40 -22.76
CA LEU A 510 32.23 8.02 -22.07
C LEU A 510 32.52 8.13 -20.56
N LYS A 511 32.09 9.24 -19.97
CA LYS A 511 32.19 9.48 -18.53
C LYS A 511 30.88 9.08 -17.87
N MET A 512 30.96 8.15 -16.92
CA MET A 512 29.81 7.74 -16.11
C MET A 512 29.40 8.91 -15.21
N SER A 513 28.09 9.18 -15.16
CA SER A 513 27.47 10.20 -14.29
C SER A 513 27.38 9.76 -12.85
#